data_AF-A0A6L9SHJ3-F1
#
_entry.id   AF-A0A6L9SHJ3-F1
#
_cell.length_a   1.000
_cell.length_b   1.000
_cell.length_c   1.000
_cell.angle_alpha   90.00
_cell.angle_beta   90.00
_cell.angle_gamma   90.00
#
_symmetry.space_group_name_H-M   'P 1'
#
loop_
_entity.id
_entity.type
_entity.pdbx_description
1 polymer ?
#
loop_
_entity_poly.entity_id
_entity_poly.type
_entity_poly.pdbx_seq_one_letter_code
_entity_poly.pdbx_strand_id
1 'polypeptide(L)' 'VNSQRVGAVIDDAIAERERLGIRAVWLQLGVIDEAAAQRATDAGLDVVMDTCPAIEGPRLGL' A
#
# COMPACT_ATOMS: atom_id res chain seq x y z
N VAL A 1 -4.36 8.20 7.13
CA VAL A 1 -5.41 7.15 7.07
C VAL A 1 -5.19 6.23 8.28
N ASN A 2 -6.24 5.75 8.95
CA ASN A 2 -6.12 4.80 10.07
C ASN A 2 -6.34 3.37 9.55
N SER A 3 -5.73 2.35 10.18
CA SER A 3 -5.76 0.94 9.79
C SER A 3 -7.17 0.39 9.53
N GLN A 4 -8.19 0.86 10.26
CA GLN A 4 -9.57 0.40 10.07
C GLN A 4 -10.19 0.77 8.71
N ARG A 5 -9.60 1.72 7.97
CA ARG A 5 -10.14 2.20 6.68
C ARG A 5 -9.27 1.82 5.50
N VAL A 6 -8.10 1.20 5.73
CA VAL A 6 -7.12 0.98 4.66
C VAL A 6 -7.56 -0.13 3.71
N GLY A 7 -8.26 -1.16 4.19
CA GLY A 7 -8.76 -2.25 3.36
C GLY A 7 -9.62 -1.79 2.19
N ALA A 8 -10.58 -0.88 2.42
CA ALA A 8 -11.45 -0.36 1.35
C ALA A 8 -10.66 0.46 0.32
N VAL A 9 -9.67 1.24 0.76
CA VAL A 9 -8.80 2.02 -0.15
C VAL A 9 -7.92 1.10 -1.00
N ILE A 10 -7.47 -0.03 -0.43
CA ILE A 10 -6.74 -1.07 -1.16
C ILE A 10 -7.65 -1.70 -2.22
N ASP A 11 -8.89 -2.03 -1.86
CA ASP A 11 -9.84 -2.64 -2.78
C ASP A 11 -10.16 -1.70 -3.97
N ASP A 12 -10.32 -0.40 -3.72
CA ASP A 12 -10.46 0.62 -4.76
C ASP A 12 -9.22 0.70 -5.67
N ALA A 13 -8.01 0.64 -5.08
CA ALA A 13 -6.76 0.66 -5.83
C ALA A 13 -6.60 -0.57 -6.75
N ILE A 14 -7.04 -1.74 -6.30
CA ILE A 14 -7.07 -2.97 -7.10
C ILE A 14 -8.06 -2.82 -8.26
N ALA A 15 -9.28 -2.36 -7.99
CA ALA A 15 -10.32 -2.21 -9.01
C ALA A 15 -9.91 -1.24 -10.12
N GLU A 16 -9.24 -0.15 -9.76
CA GLU A 16 -8.86 0.91 -10.69
C GLU A 16 -7.45 0.74 -11.29
N ARG A 17 -6.75 -0.35 -10.96
CA ARG A 17 -5.31 -0.51 -11.27
C ARG A 17 -4.99 -0.36 -12.76
N GLU A 18 -5.82 -0.92 -13.63
CA GLU A 18 -5.56 -0.93 -15.07
C GLU A 18 -5.92 0.41 -15.70
N ARG A 19 -7.04 1.01 -15.26
CA ARG A 19 -7.49 2.31 -15.76
C ARG A 19 -6.54 3.44 -15.36
N LEU A 20 -5.99 3.39 -14.14
CA LEU A 20 -5.13 4.43 -13.58
C LEU A 20 -3.64 4.09 -13.67
N GLY A 21 -3.28 2.89 -14.12
CA GLY A 21 -1.89 2.44 -14.17
C GLY A 21 -1.25 2.29 -12.79
N ILE A 22 -2.02 1.91 -11.77
CA ILE A 22 -1.52 1.70 -10.41
C ILE A 22 -0.66 0.44 -10.40
N ARG A 23 0.55 0.56 -9.86
CA ARG A 23 1.52 -0.54 -9.77
C ARG A 23 1.88 -0.91 -8.33
N ALA A 24 1.72 0.03 -7.41
CA ALA A 24 2.09 -0.14 -6.02
C ALA A 24 1.16 0.62 -5.08
N VAL A 25 1.04 0.13 -3.85
CA VAL A 25 0.35 0.79 -2.74
C VAL A 25 1.29 0.88 -1.54
N TRP A 26 1.29 2.03 -0.87
CA TRP A 26 2.10 2.26 0.33
C TRP A 26 1.21 2.66 1.51
N LEU A 27 1.36 1.95 2.62
CA LEU A 27 0.68 2.20 3.87
C LEU A 27 1.68 2.82 4.86
N GLN A 28 1.29 3.96 5.45
CA GLN A 28 2.11 4.69 6.41
C GLN A 28 2.51 3.84 7.63
N LEU A 29 3.54 4.31 8.33
CA LEU A 29 3.94 3.83 9.66
C LEU A 29 2.73 3.68 10.61
N GLY A 30 2.62 2.51 11.25
CA GLY A 30 1.54 2.13 12.14
C GLY A 30 0.23 1.72 11.44
N VAL A 31 0.17 1.78 10.11
CA VAL A 31 -1.00 1.34 9.31
C VAL A 31 -0.70 -0.04 8.74
N ILE A 32 -1.26 -1.06 9.38
CA ILE A 32 -1.04 -2.47 9.04
C ILE A 32 -2.40 -3.13 8.77
N ASP A 33 -2.50 -3.80 7.63
CA ASP A 33 -3.62 -4.67 7.25
C ASP A 33 -3.10 -5.75 6.31
N GLU A 34 -2.65 -6.86 6.90
CA GLU A 34 -2.04 -7.98 6.16
C GLU A 34 -3.03 -8.63 5.18
N ALA A 35 -4.32 -8.67 5.54
CA ALA A 35 -5.35 -9.24 4.68
C ALA A 35 -5.55 -8.36 3.43
N ALA A 36 -5.55 -7.04 3.58
CA ALA A 36 -5.61 -6.12 2.44
C ALA A 36 -4.33 -6.17 1.60
N ALA A 37 -3.16 -6.23 2.24
CA ALA A 37 -1.88 -6.37 1.54
C ALA A 37 -1.82 -7.66 0.70
N GLN A 38 -2.34 -8.78 1.22
CA GLN A 38 -2.42 -10.02 0.46
C GLN A 38 -3.31 -9.87 -0.77
N ARG A 39 -4.50 -9.25 -0.63
CA ARG A 39 -5.39 -8.99 -1.78
C ARG A 39 -4.71 -8.15 -2.86
N ALA A 40 -3.98 -7.11 -2.47
CA ALA A 40 -3.23 -6.26 -3.40
C ALA A 40 -2.10 -7.02 -4.10
N THR A 41 -1.37 -7.85 -3.36
CA THR A 41 -0.29 -8.70 -3.90
C THR A 41 -0.84 -9.73 -4.88
N ASP A 42 -1.95 -10.40 -4.55
CA ASP A 42 -2.64 -11.36 -5.42
C ASP A 42 -3.15 -10.68 -6.70
N ALA A 43 -3.54 -9.41 -6.60
CA ALA A 43 -3.90 -8.56 -7.73
C ALA A 43 -2.67 -7.99 -8.48
N GLY A 44 -1.45 -8.38 -8.13
CA GLY A 44 -0.21 -8.00 -8.81
C GLY A 44 0.25 -6.56 -8.55
N LEU A 45 -0.16 -5.96 -7.43
CA LEU A 45 0.39 -4.68 -6.95
C LEU A 45 1.56 -4.94 -5.99
N ASP A 46 2.59 -4.10 -6.06
CA ASP A 46 3.63 -4.06 -5.03
C ASP A 46 3.07 -3.39 -3.76
N VAL A 47 3.31 -3.99 -2.59
CA VAL A 47 2.78 -3.48 -1.32
C VAL A 47 3.91 -3.16 -0.36
N VAL A 48 3.91 -1.93 0.16
CA VAL A 48 4.79 -1.51 1.26
C VAL A 48 3.92 -1.12 2.45
N MET A 49 4.16 -1.71 3.62
CA MET A 49 3.44 -1.40 4.86
C MET A 49 4.37 -0.90 5.94
N ASP A 50 3.80 -0.24 6.95
CA ASP A 50 4.47 0.16 8.19
C ASP A 50 5.81 0.90 7.97
N THR A 51 5.86 1.71 6.92
CA THR A 51 7.09 2.40 6.50
C THR A 51 6.79 3.89 6.33
N CYS A 52 7.79 4.75 6.55
CA CYS A 52 7.72 6.18 6.29
C CYS A 52 8.86 6.61 5.34
N PRO A 53 8.59 7.04 4.10
CA PRO A 53 9.61 7.51 3.16
C PRO A 53 10.52 8.60 3.74
N ALA A 54 10.02 9.45 4.64
CA ALA A 54 10.83 10.46 5.29
C ALA A 54 11.84 9.89 6.31
N ILE A 55 11.60 8.68 6.84
CA ILE A 55 12.46 8.02 7.83
C ILE A 55 13.34 6.97 7.13
N GLU A 56 12.76 6.10 6.32
CA GLU A 56 13.46 4.99 5.65
C GLU A 56 14.14 5.42 4.34
N GLY A 57 13.55 6.36 3.58
CA GLY A 57 14.08 6.83 2.29
C GLY A 57 15.53 7.30 2.36
N PRO A 58 15.89 8.20 3.30
CA PRO A 58 17.28 8.63 3.47
C PRO A 58 18.27 7.51 3.78
N ARG A 59 17.82 6.41 4.43
CA ARG A 59 18.66 5.24 4.71
C ARG A 59 18.88 4.35 3.49
N LEU A 60 17.95 4.42 2.53
CA LEU A 60 17.99 3.68 1.27
C LEU A 60 18.61 4.50 0.12
N GLY A 61 19.00 5.75 0.37
CA GLY A 61 19.57 6.66 -0.62
C GLY A 61 18.52 7.25 -1.59
N LEU A 62 17.25 7.30 -1.17
CA LEU A 62 16.14 7.94 -1.87
C LEU A 62 15.97 9.41 -1.49
#